data_AF-A0A4Q5WB34-F1
#
_entry.id   AF-A0A4Q5WB34-F1
#
_cell.length_a   1.000
_cell.length_b   1.000
_cell.length_c   1.000
_cell.angle_alpha   90.00
_cell.angle_beta   90.00
_cell.angle_gamma   90.00
#
_symmetry.space_group_name_H-M   'P 1'
#
loop_
_entity.id
_entity.type
_entity.pdbx_description
1 polymer ?
#
loop_
_entity_poly.entity_id
_entity_poly.type
_entity_poly.pdbx_seq_one_letter_code
_entity_poly.pdbx_strand_id
1 'polypeptide(L)'
;MDPLDDAVRKLDALMTEDDARFVRLAAALNERILHDFDSVVRLLYRVDVPETRVRAALAAGGADAGTLLARLLLAREREKAASRARYRKPPEDIPEEERW
;
A
#
# COMPACT_ATOMS: atom_id res chain seq x y z
N MET A 1 33.18 -10.52 -13.65
CA MET A 1 31.78 -10.39 -13.19
C MET A 1 31.58 -8.93 -12.87
N ASP A 2 30.54 -8.30 -13.41
CA ASP A 2 30.25 -6.88 -13.13
C ASP A 2 29.99 -6.74 -11.61
N PRO A 3 30.69 -5.84 -10.89
CA PRO A 3 30.40 -5.57 -9.49
C PRO A 3 28.91 -5.24 -9.22
N LEU A 4 28.20 -4.71 -10.22
CA LEU A 4 26.77 -4.47 -10.16
C LEU A 4 25.96 -5.76 -10.14
N ASP A 5 26.31 -6.74 -10.97
CA ASP A 5 25.60 -8.04 -11.04
C ASP A 5 25.68 -8.80 -9.71
N ASP A 6 26.83 -8.75 -9.04
CA ASP A 6 27.02 -9.38 -7.74
C ASP A 6 26.25 -8.67 -6.63
N ALA A 7 26.15 -7.34 -6.69
CA ALA A 7 25.32 -6.57 -5.78
C ALA A 7 23.83 -6.87 -5.99
N VAL A 8 23.37 -6.96 -7.24
CA VAL A 8 21.98 -7.29 -7.59
C VAL A 8 21.63 -8.68 -7.11
N ARG A 9 22.46 -9.71 -7.37
CA ARG A 9 22.20 -11.07 -6.85
C ARG A 9 22.13 -11.13 -5.34
N LYS A 10 23.02 -10.40 -4.65
CA LYS A 10 22.99 -10.34 -3.19
C LYS A 10 21.72 -9.67 -2.69
N LEU A 11 21.24 -8.65 -3.39
CA LEU A 11 19.98 -7.98 -3.08
C LEU A 11 18.78 -8.91 -3.32
N ASP A 12 18.74 -9.60 -4.46
CA ASP A 12 17.69 -10.58 -4.78
C ASP A 12 17.62 -11.72 -3.76
N ALA A 13 18.78 -12.20 -3.28
CA ALA A 13 18.85 -13.22 -2.23
C ALA A 13 18.29 -12.73 -0.87
N LEU A 14 18.22 -11.42 -0.67
CA LEU A 14 17.65 -10.79 0.53
C LEU A 14 16.20 -10.32 0.31
N MET A 15 15.71 -10.31 -0.93
CA MET A 15 14.33 -9.93 -1.23
C MET A 15 13.35 -10.97 -0.68
N THR A 16 12.37 -10.48 0.07
CA THR A 16 11.29 -11.32 0.58
C THR A 16 10.14 -11.42 -0.41
N GLU A 17 9.26 -12.40 -0.18
CA GLU A 17 7.98 -12.53 -0.88
C GLU A 17 7.16 -11.23 -0.80
N ASP A 18 7.21 -10.53 0.34
CA ASP A 18 6.52 -9.26 0.54
C ASP A 18 7.12 -8.12 -0.31
N ASP A 19 8.44 -8.10 -0.48
CA ASP A 19 9.10 -7.13 -1.36
C ASP A 19 8.69 -7.35 -2.83
N ALA A 20 8.65 -8.60 -3.27
CA ALA A 20 8.20 -8.94 -4.62
C ALA A 20 6.73 -8.55 -4.85
N ARG A 21 5.85 -8.76 -3.85
CA ARG A 21 4.45 -8.33 -3.91
C ARG A 21 4.32 -6.82 -3.97
N PHE A 22 5.13 -6.09 -3.21
CA PHE A 22 5.15 -4.63 -3.23
C PHE A 22 5.57 -4.10 -4.61
N VAL A 23 6.65 -4.63 -5.20
CA VAL A 23 7.10 -4.23 -6.53
C VAL A 23 6.03 -4.49 -7.59
N ARG A 24 5.37 -5.66 -7.55
CA ARG A 24 4.25 -5.97 -8.45
C ARG A 24 3.07 -5.01 -8.29
N LEU A 25 2.71 -4.66 -7.05
CA LEU A 25 1.65 -3.70 -6.77
C LEU A 25 2.01 -2.32 -7.32
N ALA A 26 3.24 -1.85 -7.09
CA ALA A 26 3.72 -0.56 -7.57
C ALA A 26 3.70 -0.49 -9.11
N ALA A 27 4.17 -1.55 -9.78
CA ALA A 27 4.16 -1.65 -11.24
C ALA A 27 2.72 -1.63 -11.81
N ALA A 28 1.81 -2.41 -11.23
CA ALA A 28 0.40 -2.43 -11.66
C ALA A 28 -0.31 -1.09 -11.45
N LEU A 29 0.02 -0.37 -10.37
CA LEU A 29 -0.50 0.97 -10.12
C LEU A 29 0.07 1.98 -11.13
N ASN A 30 1.36 1.91 -11.45
CA ASN A 30 1.98 2.75 -12.49
C ASN A 30 1.30 2.54 -13.85
N GLU A 31 1.17 1.29 -14.29
CA GLU A 31 0.50 0.96 -15.56
C GLU A 31 -0.93 1.52 -15.58
N ARG A 32 -1.68 1.34 -14.50
CA ARG A 32 -3.04 1.87 -14.41
C ARG A 32 -3.09 3.39 -14.37
N ILE A 33 -2.15 4.08 -13.73
CA ILE A 33 -2.07 5.55 -13.77
C ILE A 33 -1.90 6.04 -15.21
N LEU A 34 -1.04 5.36 -15.98
CA LEU A 34 -0.73 5.74 -17.35
C LEU A 34 -1.89 5.48 -18.32
N HIS A 35 -2.68 4.42 -18.10
CA HIS A 35 -3.71 3.98 -19.04
C HIS A 35 -5.15 4.23 -18.59
N ASP A 36 -5.43 4.29 -17.28
CA ASP A 36 -6.77 4.49 -16.71
C ASP A 36 -6.68 5.19 -15.34
N PHE A 37 -6.31 6.47 -15.38
CA PHE A 37 -6.11 7.29 -14.20
C PHE A 37 -7.37 7.37 -13.32
N ASP A 38 -8.54 7.51 -13.93
CA ASP A 38 -9.81 7.63 -13.23
C ASP A 38 -10.14 6.39 -12.40
N SER A 39 -9.76 5.18 -12.86
CA SER A 39 -9.93 3.97 -12.07
C SER A 39 -9.08 3.97 -10.79
N VAL A 40 -7.87 4.53 -10.86
CA VAL A 40 -6.96 4.65 -9.72
C VAL A 40 -7.51 5.63 -8.69
N VAL A 41 -8.03 6.78 -9.15
CA VAL A 41 -8.70 7.76 -8.28
C VAL A 41 -9.92 7.14 -7.58
N ARG A 42 -10.78 6.43 -8.31
CA ARG A 42 -11.94 5.73 -7.72
C ARG A 42 -11.53 4.68 -6.68
N LEU A 43 -10.46 3.93 -6.96
CA LEU A 43 -9.91 2.96 -6.00
C LEU A 43 -9.46 3.68 -4.72
N LEU A 44 -8.77 4.80 -4.84
CA LEU A 44 -8.18 5.54 -3.72
C LEU A 44 -9.23 6.14 -2.79
N TYR A 45 -10.36 6.62 -3.33
CA TYR A 45 -11.50 7.03 -2.50
C TYR A 45 -12.07 5.88 -1.65
N ARG A 46 -12.03 4.64 -2.15
CA ARG A 46 -12.52 3.47 -1.40
C ARG A 46 -11.59 3.05 -0.27
N VAL A 47 -10.28 3.28 -0.42
CA VAL A 47 -9.29 2.97 0.62
C VAL A 47 -9.02 4.13 1.57
N ASP A 48 -9.78 5.22 1.48
CA ASP A 48 -9.66 6.38 2.39
C ASP A 48 -8.27 7.04 2.30
N VAL A 49 -7.78 7.22 1.07
CA VAL A 49 -6.57 7.99 0.78
C VAL A 49 -6.98 9.38 0.27
N PRO A 50 -6.50 10.49 0.88
CA PRO A 50 -6.86 11.84 0.45
C PRO A 50 -6.40 12.14 -0.98
N GLU A 51 -7.29 12.68 -1.81
CA GLU A 51 -7.03 13.07 -3.21
C GLU A 51 -5.82 14.00 -3.36
N THR A 52 -5.58 14.87 -2.38
CA THR A 52 -4.42 15.77 -2.35
C THR A 52 -3.09 15.02 -2.34
N ARG A 53 -2.99 13.89 -1.62
CA ARG A 53 -1.78 13.04 -1.61
C ARG A 53 -1.58 12.33 -2.93
N VAL A 54 -2.68 11.95 -3.58
CA VAL A 54 -2.69 11.31 -4.90
C VAL A 54 -2.19 12.30 -5.96
N ARG A 55 -2.78 13.50 -6.00
CA ARG A 55 -2.33 14.58 -6.91
C ARG A 55 -0.87 14.95 -6.69
N ALA A 56 -0.40 15.00 -5.44
CA ALA A 56 1.00 15.23 -5.13
C ALA A 56 1.92 14.10 -5.65
N ALA A 57 1.51 12.83 -5.47
CA ALA A 57 2.27 11.69 -5.98
C ALA A 57 2.39 11.68 -7.51
N LEU A 58 1.36 12.16 -8.22
CA LEU A 58 1.35 12.24 -9.68
C LEU A 58 2.16 13.44 -10.20
N ALA A 59 2.11 14.56 -9.49
CA ALA A 59 2.89 15.75 -9.83
C ALA A 59 4.41 15.51 -9.72
N ALA A 60 4.83 14.53 -8.92
CA ALA A 60 6.23 14.14 -8.77
C ALA A 60 6.81 13.36 -9.99
N GLY A 61 5.96 12.96 -10.95
CA GLY A 61 6.38 12.25 -12.17
C GLY A 61 5.94 10.78 -12.21
N GLY A 62 5.46 10.33 -13.37
CA GLY A 62 4.73 9.07 -13.54
C GLY A 62 5.53 7.78 -13.31
N ALA A 63 6.87 7.84 -13.19
CA ALA A 63 7.69 6.64 -12.92
C ALA A 63 7.61 6.19 -11.45
N ASP A 64 7.37 7.11 -10.51
CA ASP A 64 7.34 6.81 -9.07
C ASP A 64 5.95 6.92 -8.44
N ALA A 65 4.96 7.41 -9.17
CA ALA A 65 3.60 7.60 -8.66
C ALA A 65 2.99 6.29 -8.12
N GLY A 66 3.13 5.18 -8.83
CA GLY A 66 2.67 3.85 -8.44
C GLY A 66 3.38 3.32 -7.19
N THR A 67 4.67 3.61 -7.04
CA THR A 67 5.44 3.29 -5.83
C THR A 67 4.94 4.08 -4.62
N LEU A 68 4.68 5.38 -4.80
CA LEU A 68 4.12 6.24 -3.76
C LEU A 68 2.71 5.78 -3.35
N LEU A 69 1.86 5.44 -4.31
CA LEU A 69 0.53 4.90 -4.05
C LEU A 69 0.58 3.55 -3.35
N ALA A 70 1.46 2.64 -3.76
CA ALA A 70 1.64 1.35 -3.09
C ALA A 70 2.04 1.53 -1.61
N ARG A 71 2.92 2.48 -1.31
CA ARG A 71 3.29 2.82 0.08
C ARG A 71 2.11 3.37 0.88
N LEU A 72 1.33 4.26 0.29
CA LEU A 72 0.14 4.83 0.93
C LEU A 72 -0.91 3.75 1.26
N LEU A 73 -1.18 2.85 0.32
CA LEU A 73 -2.09 1.72 0.53
C LEU A 73 -1.61 0.82 1.67
N LEU A 74 -0.33 0.44 1.66
CA LEU A 74 0.24 -0.43 2.70
C LEU A 74 0.17 0.22 4.08
N ALA A 75 0.47 1.52 4.18
CA ALA A 75 0.35 2.27 5.42
C ALA A 75 -1.10 2.26 5.95
N ARG A 76 -2.08 2.47 5.08
CA ARG A 76 -3.50 2.46 5.44
C ARG A 76 -3.99 1.09 5.91
N GLU A 77 -3.53 0.01 5.29
CA GLU A 77 -3.86 -1.34 5.76
C GLU A 77 -3.27 -1.63 7.15
N ARG A 78 -2.04 -1.17 7.40
CA ARG A 78 -1.40 -1.27 8.72
C ARG A 78 -2.17 -0.47 9.78
N GLU A 79 -2.58 0.76 9.47
CA GLU A 79 -3.42 1.57 10.36
C GLU A 79 -4.76 0.89 10.66
N LYS A 80 -5.41 0.32 9.64
CA LYS A 80 -6.66 -0.44 9.82
C LYS A 80 -6.45 -1.67 10.70
N ALA A 81 -5.37 -2.41 10.50
CA ALA A 81 -5.03 -3.56 11.35
C ALA A 81 -4.78 -3.13 12.81
N ALA A 82 -4.01 -2.06 13.03
CA ALA A 82 -3.74 -1.51 14.35
C ALA A 82 -5.01 -0.99 15.04
N SER A 83 -5.87 -0.28 14.30
CA SER A 83 -7.17 0.18 14.80
C SER A 83 -8.06 -1.00 15.22
N ARG A 84 -8.21 -2.02 14.35
CA ARG A 84 -8.96 -3.24 14.70
C ARG A 84 -8.40 -3.94 15.93
N ALA A 85 -7.08 -4.04 16.07
CA ALA A 85 -6.46 -4.63 17.25
C ALA A 85 -6.75 -3.82 18.52
N ARG A 86 -6.74 -2.49 18.44
CA ARG A 86 -7.00 -1.58 19.56
C ARG A 86 -8.46 -1.57 20.02
N TYR A 87 -9.41 -1.71 19.09
CA TYR A 87 -10.85 -1.67 19.37
C TYR A 87 -11.50 -3.06 19.47
N ARG A 88 -10.72 -4.14 19.35
CA ARG A 88 -11.20 -5.49 19.66
C ARG A 88 -11.38 -5.61 21.17
N LYS A 89 -12.59 -5.30 21.65
CA LYS A 89 -13.00 -5.64 23.02
C LYS A 89 -12.80 -7.15 23.25
N PRO A 90 -12.20 -7.57 24.36
CA PRO A 90 -12.31 -8.95 24.82
C PRO A 90 -13.80 -9.32 24.98
N PRO A 91 -14.22 -10.56 24.65
CA PRO A 91 -15.61 -10.98 24.84
C PRO A 91 -16.11 -10.85 26.29
N GLU A 92 -15.18 -10.77 27.25
CA GLU A 92 -15.43 -10.76 28.69
C GLU A 92 -15.89 -9.40 29.24
N ASP A 93 -15.75 -8.31 28.47
CA ASP A 93 -16.05 -6.92 28.89
C ASP A 93 -17.30 -6.33 28.23
N ILE A 94 -18.23 -7.17 27.75
CA ILE A 94 -19.53 -6.70 27.24
C ILE A 94 -20.55 -6.83 28.38
N PRO A 95 -21.04 -5.73 28.98
CA PRO A 95 -22.15 -5.78 29.93
C PRO A 95 -23.32 -6.52 29.30
N GLU A 96 -23.98 -7.40 30.05
CA GLU A 96 -25.11 -8.21 29.57
C GLU A 96 -26.24 -7.34 28.99
N GLU A 97 -26.33 -6.08 29.41
CA GLU A 97 -27.29 -5.07 28.95
C GLU A 97 -27.03 -4.54 27.52
N GLU A 98 -25.80 -4.71 26.97
CA GLU A 98 -25.43 -4.28 25.62
C GLU A 98 -25.46 -5.42 24.58
N ARG A 99 -25.83 -6.64 24.99
CA ARG A 99 -26.06 -7.76 24.07
C ARG A 99 -27.48 -7.64 23.48
N TRP A 100 -27.61 -6.88 22.38
CA TRP A 100 -28.85 -6.81 21.58
C TRP A 100 -29.05 -8.05 20.71
#